data_AF-A0A2K5ZM85-F1
#
_entry.id   AF-A0A2K5ZM85-F1
#
_cell.length_a   1.000
_cell.length_b   1.000
_cell.length_c   1.000
_cell.angle_alpha   90.00
_cell.angle_beta   90.00
_cell.angle_gamma   90.00
#
_symmetry.space_group_name_H-M   'P 1'
#
loop_
_entity.id
_entity.type
_entity.pdbx_description
1 polymer ?
#
loop_
_entity_poly.entity_id
_entity_poly.type
_entity_poly.pdbx_seq_one_letter_code
_entity_poly.pdbx_strand_id
1 'polypeptide(L)'
;MDSEKSSEWQSDVLNRLQSKYGSLYRRDNVILSGTHTHSGPAGYFQYTVFVIASEGFSNRTFQHMVTGIVKSIDIAHTNMKPGRIFINKGNVDGVQINRSPYSYLQNPQSERARYSSNTDKEMVVLKMVDLNGDDLGLISWFAIHPVSMNNSNHLVNSDNVGYASYLLEQEKNKGYLPGQGPFVAAFASSNLGDVSPNILGPRCINTGESCDNANSTCPIGGSNMCIAKGPGQDMFDSTQIIGRAMYQRAKELYASASQEVTGPLASAHQWVDMTNVTVWLNSTHTAKTCKPALGYSFAAGTIDGVGGLNFTQGKTEGDPFWDTIRDQILGKPSEEIKECHKPKPILLHTGELSKPHPWHPDIVDVQIITLGSLAITAIPGEFTTMSGRRLREAVQAEFASHGVQNMTVVISGLCNVYTHYITTYEEYQAQRYEAASTIYGPHTLSAYIQLFRNLAKAIATDTVANLSRGPEPPFFQQLIVPLIPNIVDRAPIGRTFGDVLQPAKPEYRVGEVAEVIFVGANPKNSAQNETHQTFLTVEKYEATSTSWQIVCNDASWETRFYWHKGLLGLSNATVEWHIPDTAQPGIYRIRYFGHNRKQDILKPAVILSFEGTSPAFEVVTT
;
A
#
# COMPACT_ATOMS: atom_id res chain seq x y z
N MET A 1 34.77 -0.97 3.22
CA MET A 1 34.14 0.10 2.44
C MET A 1 32.70 0.11 2.88
N ASP A 2 32.36 1.01 3.80
CA ASP A 2 30.98 1.18 4.25
C ASP A 2 30.14 1.65 3.06
N SER A 3 29.21 0.80 2.61
CA SER A 3 28.18 1.21 1.66
C SER A 3 27.45 2.41 2.27
N GLU A 4 27.46 3.55 1.59
CA GLU A 4 26.64 4.71 1.96
C GLU A 4 25.21 4.24 2.19
N LYS A 5 24.72 4.38 3.43
CA LYS A 5 23.38 3.95 3.80
C LYS A 5 22.37 4.85 3.07
N SER A 6 21.76 4.32 2.02
CA SER A 6 20.69 5.00 1.28
C SER A 6 19.50 5.23 2.22
N SER A 7 18.85 6.37 2.05
CA SER A 7 17.61 6.75 2.75
C SER A 7 16.37 6.64 1.86
N GLU A 8 16.57 6.23 0.61
CA GLU A 8 15.55 5.96 -0.38
C GLU A 8 15.48 4.45 -0.60
N TRP A 9 14.29 3.87 -0.44
CA TRP A 9 14.10 2.43 -0.27
C TRP A 9 14.30 1.66 -1.58
N GLN A 10 13.85 2.19 -2.72
CA GLN A 10 14.02 1.53 -4.02
C GLN A 10 15.50 1.40 -4.35
N SER A 11 16.27 2.47 -4.17
CA SER A 11 17.70 2.48 -4.47
C SER A 11 18.51 1.68 -3.46
N ASP A 12 18.13 1.62 -2.18
CA ASP A 12 18.79 0.69 -1.24
C ASP A 12 18.58 -0.77 -1.69
N VAL A 13 17.35 -1.14 -2.08
CA VAL A 13 17.06 -2.46 -2.66
C VAL A 13 17.91 -2.70 -3.90
N LEU A 14 17.90 -1.79 -4.88
CA LEU A 14 18.65 -1.95 -6.13
C LEU A 14 20.17 -2.02 -5.89
N ASN A 15 20.72 -1.25 -4.96
CA ASN A 15 22.13 -1.29 -4.59
C ASN A 15 22.52 -2.62 -3.95
N ARG A 16 21.67 -3.19 -3.07
CA ARG A 16 21.89 -4.51 -2.48
C ARG A 16 21.76 -5.63 -3.51
N LEU A 17 20.80 -5.53 -4.41
CA LEU A 17 20.66 -6.47 -5.53
C LEU A 17 21.87 -6.40 -6.45
N GLN A 18 22.36 -5.20 -6.80
CA GLN A 18 23.57 -5.03 -7.58
C GLN A 18 24.80 -5.63 -6.87
N SER A 19 24.93 -5.39 -5.56
CA SER A 19 26.04 -5.92 -4.76
C SER A 19 26.05 -7.44 -4.70
N LYS A 20 24.87 -8.08 -4.64
CA LYS A 20 24.72 -9.54 -4.53
C LYS A 20 24.70 -10.26 -5.88
N TYR A 21 24.05 -9.66 -6.89
CA TYR A 21 23.71 -10.29 -8.17
C TYR A 21 24.34 -9.60 -9.39
N GLY A 22 25.20 -8.61 -9.18
CA GLY A 22 25.87 -7.88 -10.27
C GLY A 22 24.87 -7.14 -11.15
N SER A 23 24.86 -7.47 -12.44
CA SER A 23 23.99 -6.83 -13.44
C SER A 23 22.69 -7.58 -13.71
N LEU A 24 22.37 -8.64 -12.95
CA LEU A 24 21.19 -9.48 -13.22
C LEU A 24 19.87 -8.75 -12.93
N TYR A 25 19.78 -8.11 -11.77
CA TYR A 25 18.63 -7.31 -11.33
C TYR A 25 19.04 -5.84 -11.31
N ARG A 26 18.42 -5.05 -12.17
CA ARG A 26 18.73 -3.64 -12.44
C ARG A 26 17.46 -2.81 -12.32
N ARG A 27 17.63 -1.50 -12.30
CA ARG A 27 16.50 -0.54 -12.30
C ARG A 27 15.52 -0.77 -13.46
N ASP A 28 16.00 -1.26 -14.61
CA ASP A 28 15.16 -1.46 -15.79
C ASP A 28 14.31 -2.71 -15.73
N ASN A 29 14.69 -3.77 -15.01
CA ASN A 29 13.97 -5.04 -14.95
C ASN A 29 13.48 -5.43 -13.55
N VAL A 30 13.44 -4.47 -12.62
CA VAL A 30 12.83 -4.62 -11.29
C VAL A 30 11.75 -3.55 -11.12
N ILE A 31 10.51 -3.96 -10.89
CA ILE A 31 9.40 -3.10 -10.47
C ILE A 31 9.12 -3.40 -8.99
N LEU A 32 9.08 -2.37 -8.15
CA LEU A 32 8.67 -2.50 -6.75
C LEU A 32 7.35 -1.75 -6.55
N SER A 33 6.26 -2.46 -6.26
CA SER A 33 4.90 -1.89 -6.12
C SER A 33 4.37 -2.07 -4.70
N GLY A 34 3.84 -0.99 -4.12
CA GLY A 34 3.09 -1.06 -2.87
C GLY A 34 1.63 -1.47 -3.08
N THR A 35 1.09 -2.32 -2.21
CA THR A 35 -0.35 -2.66 -2.20
C THR A 35 -1.24 -1.47 -1.84
N HIS A 36 -0.64 -0.45 -1.22
CA HIS A 36 -1.25 0.77 -0.70
C HIS A 36 -1.93 0.67 0.67
N THR A 37 -1.73 -0.39 1.47
CA THR A 37 -2.34 -0.48 2.82
C THR A 37 -2.09 0.79 3.66
N HIS A 38 -3.14 1.29 4.31
CA HIS A 38 -3.07 2.44 5.23
C HIS A 38 -2.79 2.03 6.69
N SER A 39 -2.46 0.75 6.92
CA SER A 39 -2.18 0.18 8.25
C SER A 39 -0.74 -0.33 8.40
N GLY A 40 0.21 0.24 7.65
CA GLY A 40 1.65 -0.04 7.79
C GLY A 40 2.36 1.00 8.67
N PRO A 41 3.46 0.63 9.36
CA PRO A 41 4.28 1.61 10.07
C PRO A 41 4.97 2.58 9.09
N ALA A 42 4.96 3.87 9.41
CA ALA A 42 5.55 4.93 8.59
C ALA A 42 7.07 5.09 8.80
N GLY A 43 7.64 6.17 8.25
CA GLY A 43 9.03 6.59 8.52
C GLY A 43 10.08 5.94 7.63
N TYR A 44 9.75 5.67 6.37
CA TYR A 44 10.64 5.05 5.38
C TYR A 44 10.88 5.93 4.13
N PHE A 45 10.51 7.21 4.20
CA PHE A 45 10.69 8.17 3.11
C PHE A 45 11.85 9.13 3.37
N GLN A 46 12.44 9.65 2.29
CA GLN A 46 13.45 10.72 2.36
C GLN A 46 12.90 12.13 2.11
N TYR A 47 11.84 12.28 1.31
CA TYR A 47 11.27 13.59 0.97
C TYR A 47 10.51 14.20 2.16
N THR A 48 10.72 15.51 2.39
CA THR A 48 10.32 16.18 3.64
C THR A 48 8.83 16.06 3.95
N VAL A 49 7.94 16.11 2.94
CA VAL A 49 6.49 16.00 3.16
C VAL A 49 6.13 14.70 3.87
N PHE A 50 6.67 13.58 3.41
CA PHE A 50 6.38 12.28 3.98
C PHE A 50 7.14 12.02 5.30
N VAL A 51 8.30 12.66 5.48
CA VAL A 51 9.02 12.66 6.77
C VAL A 51 8.22 13.39 7.84
N ILE A 52 7.61 14.53 7.52
CA ILE A 52 6.72 15.27 8.44
C ILE A 52 5.51 14.41 8.79
N ALA A 53 4.84 13.82 7.78
CA ALA A 53 3.70 12.94 8.00
C ALA A 53 4.05 11.70 8.85
N SER A 54 5.28 11.20 8.74
CA SER A 54 5.79 10.07 9.52
C SER A 54 6.33 10.45 10.90
N GLU A 55 6.36 11.74 11.23
CA GLU A 55 7.03 12.29 12.42
C GLU A 55 8.53 11.91 12.52
N GLY A 56 9.19 11.73 11.37
CA GLY A 56 10.61 11.38 11.26
C GLY A 56 10.87 10.06 10.52
N PHE A 57 12.16 9.77 10.34
CA PHE A 57 12.66 8.56 9.69
C PHE A 57 12.97 7.43 10.68
N SER A 58 12.29 6.30 10.56
CA SER A 58 12.51 5.09 11.35
C SER A 58 13.44 4.13 10.61
N ASN A 59 14.73 4.19 10.93
CA ASN A 59 15.72 3.28 10.33
C ASN A 59 15.41 1.79 10.60
N ARG A 60 14.74 1.45 11.71
CA ARG A 60 14.34 0.07 11.99
C ARG A 60 13.31 -0.43 10.97
N THR A 61 12.27 0.36 10.76
CA THR A 61 11.21 0.05 9.79
C THR A 61 11.78 -0.01 8.38
N PHE A 62 12.55 1.02 7.98
CA PHE A 62 13.17 1.10 6.68
C PHE A 62 14.06 -0.12 6.37
N GLN A 63 14.96 -0.48 7.29
CA GLN A 63 15.85 -1.62 7.09
C GLN A 63 15.10 -2.95 7.00
N HIS A 64 14.05 -3.14 7.81
CA HIS A 64 13.19 -4.33 7.72
C HIS A 64 12.46 -4.45 6.39
N MET A 65 11.95 -3.34 5.86
CA MET A 65 11.33 -3.33 4.53
C MET A 65 12.35 -3.72 3.44
N VAL A 66 13.53 -3.09 3.45
CA VAL A 66 14.59 -3.36 2.45
C VAL A 66 15.08 -4.81 2.54
N THR A 67 15.37 -5.33 3.74
CA THR A 67 15.82 -6.71 3.90
C THR A 67 14.73 -7.72 3.53
N GLY A 68 13.47 -7.45 3.89
CA GLY A 68 12.32 -8.26 3.49
C GLY A 68 12.16 -8.35 1.98
N ILE A 69 12.27 -7.23 1.27
CA ILE A 69 12.20 -7.19 -0.21
C ILE A 69 13.37 -7.95 -0.83
N VAL A 70 14.61 -7.72 -0.37
CA VAL A 70 15.77 -8.44 -0.92
C VAL A 70 15.67 -9.95 -0.65
N LYS A 71 15.15 -10.34 0.52
CA LYS A 71 14.94 -11.75 0.89
C LYS A 71 13.87 -12.42 0.03
N SER A 72 12.75 -11.75 -0.27
CA SER A 72 11.72 -12.34 -1.13
C SER A 72 12.24 -12.55 -2.55
N ILE A 73 13.05 -11.62 -3.08
CA ILE A 73 13.75 -11.78 -4.37
C ILE A 73 14.75 -12.94 -4.31
N ASP A 74 15.49 -13.10 -3.21
CA ASP A 74 16.44 -14.19 -3.01
C ASP A 74 15.76 -15.57 -3.02
N ILE A 75 14.61 -15.68 -2.35
CA ILE A 75 13.80 -16.91 -2.35
C ILE A 75 13.31 -17.21 -3.77
N ALA A 76 12.80 -16.21 -4.50
CA ALA A 76 12.35 -16.39 -5.87
C ALA A 76 13.50 -16.79 -6.82
N HIS A 77 14.67 -16.17 -6.68
CA HIS A 77 15.86 -16.46 -7.48
C HIS A 77 16.37 -17.90 -7.26
N THR A 78 16.47 -18.32 -6.01
CA THR A 78 17.01 -19.64 -5.66
C THR A 78 16.03 -20.79 -5.89
N ASN A 79 14.74 -20.48 -6.10
CA ASN A 79 13.67 -21.46 -6.35
C ASN A 79 13.08 -21.37 -7.77
N MET A 80 13.81 -20.81 -8.75
CA MET A 80 13.36 -20.75 -10.13
C MET A 80 13.09 -22.15 -10.70
N LYS A 81 11.97 -22.31 -11.42
CA LYS A 81 11.58 -23.55 -12.09
C LYS A 81 11.16 -23.29 -13.53
N PRO A 82 11.41 -24.24 -14.46
CA PRO A 82 10.72 -24.26 -15.74
C PRO A 82 9.21 -24.32 -15.53
N GLY A 83 8.46 -23.51 -16.27
CA GLY A 83 7.02 -23.39 -16.07
C GLY A 83 6.31 -22.65 -17.19
N ARG A 84 5.03 -22.39 -16.97
CA ARG A 84 4.14 -21.69 -17.90
C ARG A 84 3.39 -20.58 -17.18
N ILE A 85 3.04 -19.55 -17.92
CA ILE A 85 2.28 -18.40 -17.44
C ILE A 85 0.94 -18.38 -18.15
N PHE A 86 -0.15 -18.18 -17.42
CA PHE A 86 -1.50 -18.05 -17.97
C PHE A 86 -2.13 -16.75 -17.50
N ILE A 87 -2.99 -16.16 -18.32
CA ILE A 87 -3.72 -14.94 -17.97
C ILE A 87 -5.23 -15.16 -18.06
N ASN A 88 -5.96 -14.52 -17.17
CA ASN A 88 -7.42 -14.48 -17.23
C ASN A 88 -7.95 -13.15 -16.70
N LYS A 89 -9.16 -12.78 -17.13
CA LYS A 89 -9.78 -11.50 -16.77
C LYS A 89 -11.23 -11.70 -16.40
N GLY A 90 -11.72 -10.89 -15.47
CA GLY A 90 -13.13 -10.86 -15.17
C GLY A 90 -13.52 -9.83 -14.14
N ASN A 91 -14.79 -9.44 -14.17
CA ASN A 91 -15.29 -8.39 -13.29
C ASN A 91 -15.43 -8.88 -11.84
N VAL A 92 -15.18 -7.98 -10.89
CA VAL A 92 -15.53 -8.10 -9.47
C VAL A 92 -16.65 -7.10 -9.19
N ASP A 93 -17.80 -7.59 -8.74
CA ASP A 93 -18.96 -6.75 -8.46
C ASP A 93 -19.13 -6.49 -6.96
N GLY A 94 -19.75 -5.36 -6.61
CA GLY A 94 -20.19 -5.07 -5.25
C GLY A 94 -19.07 -4.77 -4.23
N VAL A 95 -17.83 -4.56 -4.67
CA VAL A 95 -16.69 -4.30 -3.75
C VAL A 95 -16.14 -2.88 -3.79
N GLN A 96 -16.59 -2.06 -4.74
CA GLN A 96 -16.00 -0.74 -5.00
C GLN A 96 -17.07 0.31 -5.33
N ILE A 97 -16.82 1.55 -4.88
CA ILE A 97 -17.50 2.76 -5.33
C ILE A 97 -16.47 3.79 -5.79
N ASN A 98 -16.86 4.70 -6.68
CA ASN A 98 -16.03 5.87 -6.96
C ASN A 98 -16.23 6.92 -5.86
N ARG A 99 -15.15 7.37 -5.21
CA ARG A 99 -15.21 8.33 -4.09
C ARG A 99 -15.20 9.81 -4.52
N SER A 100 -15.02 10.05 -5.82
CA SER A 100 -15.08 11.36 -6.47
C SER A 100 -15.96 11.32 -7.73
N PRO A 101 -17.20 10.81 -7.65
CA PRO A 101 -18.01 10.48 -8.82
C PRO A 101 -18.31 11.71 -9.69
N TYR A 102 -18.52 12.87 -9.07
CA TYR A 102 -18.76 14.13 -9.77
C TYR A 102 -17.56 14.63 -10.60
N SER A 103 -16.32 14.29 -10.18
CA SER A 103 -15.11 14.55 -10.98
C SER A 103 -15.04 13.59 -12.17
N TYR A 104 -15.33 12.30 -11.97
CA TYR A 104 -15.40 11.35 -13.07
C TYR A 104 -16.40 11.79 -14.15
N LEU A 105 -17.54 12.37 -13.75
CA LEU A 105 -18.55 12.88 -14.67
C LEU A 105 -18.07 14.08 -15.52
N GLN A 106 -16.96 14.74 -15.16
CA GLN A 106 -16.35 15.80 -15.99
C GLN A 106 -15.66 15.26 -17.23
N ASN A 107 -15.25 13.98 -17.24
CA ASN A 107 -14.70 13.36 -18.44
C ASN A 107 -15.73 13.40 -19.60
N PRO A 108 -15.30 13.50 -20.87
CA PRO A 108 -16.19 13.61 -22.02
C PRO A 108 -17.26 12.51 -22.02
N GLN A 109 -18.51 12.89 -22.29
CA GLN A 109 -19.64 11.95 -22.30
C GLN A 109 -19.41 10.80 -23.30
N SER A 110 -18.85 11.10 -24.47
CA SER A 110 -18.49 10.11 -25.49
C SER A 110 -17.48 9.09 -24.99
N GLU A 111 -16.52 9.50 -24.16
CA GLU A 111 -15.55 8.60 -23.55
C GLU A 111 -16.20 7.77 -22.45
N ARG A 112 -16.97 8.40 -21.55
CA ARG A 112 -17.67 7.69 -20.47
C ARG A 112 -18.62 6.62 -20.99
N ALA A 113 -19.31 6.88 -22.10
CA ALA A 113 -20.24 5.94 -22.73
C ALA A 113 -19.56 4.65 -23.25
N ARG A 114 -18.23 4.60 -23.33
CA ARG A 114 -17.45 3.41 -23.70
C ARG A 114 -17.30 2.41 -22.55
N TYR A 115 -17.60 2.83 -21.32
CA TYR A 115 -17.42 2.03 -20.11
C TYR A 115 -18.75 1.86 -19.37
N SER A 116 -18.94 0.70 -18.74
CA SER A 116 -20.17 0.37 -18.01
C SER A 116 -20.20 0.87 -16.56
N SER A 117 -19.07 1.34 -16.03
CA SER A 117 -18.93 1.78 -14.62
C SER A 117 -17.95 2.96 -14.50
N ASN A 118 -18.09 3.73 -13.42
CA ASN A 118 -17.14 4.77 -12.99
C ASN A 118 -15.98 4.23 -12.13
N THR A 119 -15.87 2.91 -12.01
CA THR A 119 -14.74 2.18 -11.44
C THR A 119 -14.29 1.09 -12.39
N ASP A 120 -13.02 0.70 -12.34
CA ASP A 120 -12.53 -0.46 -13.09
C ASP A 120 -12.82 -1.75 -12.32
N LYS A 121 -13.87 -2.45 -12.79
CA LYS A 121 -14.31 -3.73 -12.24
C LYS A 121 -13.47 -4.93 -12.69
N GLU A 122 -12.74 -4.80 -13.79
CA GLU A 122 -11.95 -5.90 -14.36
C GLU A 122 -10.75 -6.22 -13.45
N MET A 123 -10.72 -7.44 -12.93
CA MET A 123 -9.54 -8.04 -12.32
C MET A 123 -8.77 -8.80 -13.38
N VAL A 124 -7.45 -8.67 -13.37
CA VAL A 124 -6.53 -9.43 -14.24
C VAL A 124 -5.67 -10.34 -13.38
N VAL A 125 -5.79 -11.66 -13.60
CA VAL A 125 -5.01 -12.67 -12.89
C VAL A 125 -3.94 -13.25 -13.81
N LEU A 126 -2.69 -13.26 -13.33
CA LEU A 126 -1.56 -13.95 -13.94
C LEU A 126 -1.22 -15.18 -13.10
N LYS A 127 -1.50 -16.36 -13.64
CA LYS A 127 -1.25 -17.67 -13.04
C LYS A 127 0.13 -18.18 -13.47
N MET A 128 0.90 -18.71 -12.52
CA MET A 128 2.18 -19.35 -12.75
C MET A 128 2.14 -20.79 -12.26
N VAL A 129 2.55 -21.73 -13.11
CA VAL A 129 2.62 -23.17 -12.81
C VAL A 129 3.95 -23.74 -13.32
N ASP A 130 4.44 -24.81 -12.70
CA ASP A 130 5.59 -25.55 -13.25
C ASP A 130 5.18 -26.51 -14.37
N LEU A 131 6.15 -27.22 -14.96
CA LEU A 131 5.90 -28.16 -16.04
C LEU A 131 5.12 -29.42 -15.63
N ASN A 132 5.04 -29.73 -14.32
CA ASN A 132 4.20 -30.82 -13.82
C ASN A 132 2.73 -30.36 -13.66
N GLY A 133 2.49 -29.06 -13.80
CA GLY A 133 1.18 -28.45 -13.54
C GLY A 133 0.98 -28.07 -12.08
N ASP A 134 2.01 -28.13 -11.24
CA ASP A 134 1.93 -27.71 -9.84
C ASP A 134 1.88 -26.18 -9.76
N ASP A 135 1.04 -25.67 -8.86
CA ASP A 135 0.81 -24.25 -8.68
C ASP A 135 2.04 -23.57 -8.03
N LEU A 136 2.60 -22.54 -8.68
CA LEU A 136 3.74 -21.78 -8.14
C LEU A 136 3.30 -20.49 -7.46
N GLY A 137 2.35 -19.78 -8.07
CA GLY A 137 1.85 -18.53 -7.53
C GLY A 137 0.91 -17.80 -8.47
N LEU A 138 0.46 -16.62 -8.04
CA LEU A 138 -0.33 -15.70 -8.86
C LEU A 138 -0.04 -14.24 -8.55
N ILE A 139 -0.34 -13.38 -9.52
CA ILE A 139 -0.51 -11.94 -9.34
C ILE A 139 -1.92 -11.56 -9.78
N SER A 140 -2.62 -10.75 -8.98
CA SER A 140 -3.96 -10.25 -9.26
C SER A 140 -3.98 -8.72 -9.24
N TRP A 141 -4.10 -8.07 -10.39
CA TRP A 141 -4.28 -6.62 -10.47
C TRP A 141 -5.76 -6.26 -10.40
N PHE A 142 -6.11 -5.39 -9.46
CA PHE A 142 -7.47 -4.88 -9.29
C PHE A 142 -7.44 -3.49 -8.64
N ALA A 143 -8.30 -2.57 -9.10
CA ALA A 143 -8.33 -1.19 -8.63
C ALA A 143 -9.25 -1.05 -7.41
N ILE A 144 -8.68 -0.91 -6.21
CA ILE A 144 -9.40 -0.61 -4.98
C ILE A 144 -8.44 -0.07 -3.91
N HIS A 145 -8.84 0.93 -3.14
CA HIS A 145 -8.07 1.36 -1.97
C HIS A 145 -8.13 0.30 -0.85
N PRO A 146 -6.98 -0.07 -0.26
CA PRO A 146 -6.91 -0.85 0.98
C PRO A 146 -7.02 0.06 2.21
N VAL A 147 -8.25 0.58 2.39
CA VAL A 147 -8.67 1.48 3.47
C VAL A 147 -9.96 1.00 4.14
N SER A 148 -10.24 -0.32 4.08
CA SER A 148 -11.33 -0.89 4.86
C SER A 148 -11.05 -0.73 6.36
N MET A 149 -9.79 -0.81 6.76
CA MET A 149 -9.28 -0.40 8.07
C MET A 149 -9.06 1.12 8.08
N ASN A 150 -10.06 1.85 8.59
CA ASN A 150 -10.01 3.31 8.74
C ASN A 150 -8.93 3.81 9.73
N ASN A 151 -8.79 5.14 9.81
CA ASN A 151 -7.78 5.84 10.62
C ASN A 151 -7.94 5.75 12.15
N SER A 152 -8.97 5.06 12.67
CA SER A 152 -9.09 4.74 14.10
C SER A 152 -8.32 3.47 14.49
N ASN A 153 -7.86 2.69 13.50
CA ASN A 153 -7.07 1.50 13.73
C ASN A 153 -5.66 1.82 14.27
N HIS A 154 -5.16 0.92 15.13
CA HIS A 154 -3.79 0.95 15.65
C HIS A 154 -3.04 -0.39 15.49
N LEU A 155 -3.63 -1.38 14.80
CA LEU A 155 -3.02 -2.68 14.52
C LEU A 155 -2.38 -2.70 13.13
N VAL A 156 -1.14 -3.13 13.03
CA VAL A 156 -0.48 -3.33 11.74
C VAL A 156 -1.21 -4.43 10.97
N ASN A 157 -1.61 -4.16 9.73
CA ASN A 157 -2.26 -5.15 8.87
C ASN A 157 -2.12 -4.79 7.37
N SER A 158 -2.47 -5.75 6.52
CA SER A 158 -2.40 -5.64 5.05
C SER A 158 -3.76 -5.32 4.40
N ASP A 159 -4.77 -4.96 5.20
CA ASP A 159 -6.13 -4.56 4.79
C ASP A 159 -6.80 -5.58 3.85
N ASN A 160 -7.75 -5.15 3.03
CA ASN A 160 -8.64 -5.99 2.24
C ASN A 160 -7.92 -6.82 1.16
N VAL A 161 -6.99 -6.22 0.39
CA VAL A 161 -6.16 -6.92 -0.60
C VAL A 161 -5.17 -7.87 0.06
N GLY A 162 -4.71 -7.53 1.27
CA GLY A 162 -3.91 -8.40 2.11
C GLY A 162 -4.67 -9.61 2.61
N TYR A 163 -5.92 -9.42 3.06
CA TYR A 163 -6.80 -10.53 3.42
C TYR A 163 -7.12 -11.43 2.22
N ALA A 164 -7.31 -10.84 1.04
CA ALA A 164 -7.52 -11.60 -0.19
C ALA A 164 -6.29 -12.48 -0.53
N SER A 165 -5.08 -11.92 -0.38
CA SER A 165 -3.81 -12.65 -0.54
C SER A 165 -3.70 -13.79 0.49
N TYR A 166 -3.96 -13.48 1.76
CA TYR A 166 -3.95 -14.43 2.87
C TYR A 166 -4.87 -15.63 2.61
N LEU A 167 -6.11 -15.40 2.15
CA LEU A 167 -7.05 -16.49 1.87
C LEU A 167 -6.57 -17.38 0.70
N LEU A 168 -6.00 -16.80 -0.36
CA LEU A 168 -5.48 -17.57 -1.50
C LEU A 168 -4.28 -18.42 -1.09
N GLU A 169 -3.34 -17.86 -0.32
CA GLU A 169 -2.18 -18.60 0.17
C GLU A 169 -2.59 -19.71 1.13
N GLN A 170 -3.48 -19.44 2.10
CA GLN A 170 -3.95 -20.46 3.04
C GLN A 170 -4.73 -21.59 2.35
N GLU A 171 -5.47 -21.31 1.27
CA GLU A 171 -6.13 -22.37 0.50
C GLU A 171 -5.12 -23.27 -0.22
N LYS A 172 -4.09 -22.68 -0.83
CA LYS A 172 -3.12 -23.40 -1.66
C LYS A 172 -2.05 -24.09 -0.82
N ASN A 173 -1.60 -23.46 0.24
CA ASN A 173 -0.61 -23.96 1.20
C ASN A 173 -1.28 -24.76 2.33
N LYS A 174 -2.06 -25.78 1.96
CA LYS A 174 -2.76 -26.62 2.95
C LYS A 174 -1.78 -27.23 3.96
N GLY A 175 -2.07 -27.05 5.24
CA GLY A 175 -1.24 -27.54 6.34
C GLY A 175 -0.08 -26.61 6.74
N TYR A 176 0.09 -25.47 6.09
CA TYR A 176 1.04 -24.43 6.50
C TYR A 176 0.36 -23.36 7.36
N LEU A 177 1.15 -22.74 8.24
CA LEU A 177 0.75 -21.55 8.97
C LEU A 177 0.77 -20.32 8.05
N PRO A 178 -0.01 -19.27 8.36
CA PRO A 178 0.05 -18.01 7.63
C PRO A 178 1.46 -17.45 7.52
N GLY A 179 1.81 -16.97 6.31
CA GLY A 179 3.14 -16.50 5.96
C GLY A 179 4.16 -17.60 5.65
N GLN A 180 3.73 -18.86 5.60
CA GLN A 180 4.52 -20.01 5.17
C GLN A 180 3.88 -20.71 3.97
N GLY A 181 4.61 -21.67 3.41
CA GLY A 181 4.18 -22.48 2.28
C GLY A 181 4.80 -22.04 0.95
N PRO A 182 4.79 -22.93 -0.06
CA PRO A 182 5.47 -22.68 -1.33
C PRO A 182 4.71 -21.77 -2.30
N PHE A 183 3.37 -21.73 -2.23
CA PHE A 183 2.55 -20.91 -3.12
C PHE A 183 2.52 -19.46 -2.65
N VAL A 184 2.74 -18.51 -3.57
CA VAL A 184 2.69 -17.07 -3.29
C VAL A 184 1.56 -16.41 -4.05
N ALA A 185 0.70 -15.66 -3.36
CA ALA A 185 -0.43 -14.95 -3.97
C ALA A 185 -0.34 -13.44 -3.69
N ALA A 186 -0.10 -12.64 -4.72
CA ALA A 186 0.02 -11.19 -4.58
C ALA A 186 -1.16 -10.46 -5.24
N PHE A 187 -1.91 -9.67 -4.46
CA PHE A 187 -2.81 -8.66 -5.02
C PHE A 187 -2.06 -7.35 -5.25
N ALA A 188 -1.89 -6.99 -6.52
CA ALA A 188 -1.16 -5.81 -6.94
C ALA A 188 -2.11 -4.61 -7.07
N SER A 189 -1.66 -3.45 -6.61
CA SER A 189 -2.38 -2.20 -6.78
C SER A 189 -2.49 -1.82 -8.26
N SER A 190 -3.56 -1.11 -8.61
CA SER A 190 -3.79 -0.65 -9.98
C SER A 190 -4.14 0.85 -10.00
N ASN A 191 -5.00 1.30 -10.90
CA ASN A 191 -5.51 2.67 -10.95
C ASN A 191 -6.61 2.93 -9.92
N LEU A 192 -6.25 2.80 -8.64
CA LEU A 192 -7.16 2.87 -7.49
C LEU A 192 -7.48 4.29 -7.01
N GLY A 193 -6.95 5.34 -7.62
CA GLY A 193 -6.89 6.71 -7.06
C GLY A 193 -8.23 7.30 -6.60
N ASP A 194 -9.35 6.93 -7.24
CA ASP A 194 -10.70 7.39 -6.89
C ASP A 194 -11.63 6.23 -6.49
N VAL A 195 -11.09 5.08 -6.07
CA VAL A 195 -11.86 3.84 -5.85
C VAL A 195 -11.83 3.40 -4.39
N SER A 196 -12.96 3.55 -3.69
CA SER A 196 -13.11 3.21 -2.28
C SER A 196 -13.72 1.81 -2.06
N PRO A 197 -13.28 1.06 -1.03
CA PRO A 197 -13.91 -0.19 -0.59
C PRO A 197 -15.15 0.02 0.31
N ASN A 198 -15.43 1.27 0.71
CA ASN A 198 -16.47 1.62 1.67
C ASN A 198 -17.82 1.77 0.96
N ILE A 199 -18.34 0.64 0.48
CA ILE A 199 -19.45 0.56 -0.49
C ILE A 199 -20.81 1.04 0.00
N LEU A 200 -21.01 1.30 1.30
CA LEU A 200 -22.26 1.89 1.79
C LEU A 200 -22.38 3.38 1.44
N GLY A 201 -21.32 3.97 0.89
CA GLY A 201 -21.28 5.35 0.43
C GLY A 201 -21.14 6.37 1.55
N PRO A 202 -20.86 7.63 1.20
CA PRO A 202 -20.60 8.69 2.17
C PRO A 202 -21.87 9.15 2.88
N ARG A 203 -21.81 9.15 4.22
CA ARG A 203 -22.88 9.65 5.10
C ARG A 203 -22.34 10.54 6.21
N CYS A 204 -23.18 11.45 6.67
CA CYS A 204 -22.93 12.26 7.85
C CYS A 204 -23.02 11.41 9.10
N ILE A 205 -21.92 11.25 9.84
CA ILE A 205 -21.88 10.36 11.02
C ILE A 205 -22.83 10.77 12.15
N ASN A 206 -23.22 12.04 12.22
CA ASN A 206 -24.13 12.59 13.22
C ASN A 206 -25.61 12.49 12.85
N THR A 207 -25.98 12.62 11.57
CA THR A 207 -27.39 12.64 11.13
C THR A 207 -27.80 11.39 10.35
N GLY A 208 -26.85 10.64 9.79
CA GLY A 208 -27.10 9.51 8.90
C GLY A 208 -27.49 9.91 7.46
N GLU A 209 -27.62 11.20 7.18
CA GLU A 209 -27.92 11.71 5.83
C GLU A 209 -26.79 11.42 4.85
N SER A 210 -27.12 11.30 3.55
CA SER A 210 -26.10 11.18 2.52
C SER A 210 -25.33 12.49 2.37
N CYS A 211 -24.01 12.40 2.30
CA CYS A 211 -23.14 13.52 1.92
C CYS A 211 -22.42 13.25 0.59
N ASP A 212 -23.07 12.49 -0.30
CA ASP A 212 -22.63 12.29 -1.68
C ASP A 212 -22.90 13.55 -2.51
N ASN A 213 -22.04 14.54 -2.33
CA ASN A 213 -22.08 15.82 -3.02
C ASN A 213 -20.66 16.24 -3.47
N ALA A 214 -20.58 17.25 -4.34
CA ALA A 214 -19.33 17.69 -4.96
C ALA A 214 -18.24 18.09 -3.96
N ASN A 215 -18.61 18.46 -2.73
CA ASN A 215 -17.69 18.91 -1.69
C ASN A 215 -17.41 17.87 -0.60
N SER A 216 -18.15 16.76 -0.57
CA SER A 216 -18.14 15.76 0.51
C SER A 216 -18.26 16.40 1.89
N THR A 217 -19.31 17.19 2.08
CA THR A 217 -19.55 17.94 3.33
C THR A 217 -20.96 17.70 3.85
N CYS A 218 -21.10 17.81 5.18
CA CYS A 218 -22.36 17.73 5.90
C CYS A 218 -22.86 19.12 6.30
N PRO A 219 -24.17 19.40 6.24
CA PRO A 219 -24.73 20.67 6.71
C PRO A 219 -24.38 20.96 8.18
N ILE A 220 -24.35 19.92 9.02
CA ILE A 220 -23.98 20.01 10.43
C ILE A 220 -22.64 19.32 10.65
N GLY A 221 -21.62 20.10 11.03
CA GLY A 221 -20.28 19.62 11.36
C GLY A 221 -19.29 19.58 10.19
N GLY A 222 -19.70 19.94 8.96
CA GLY A 222 -18.79 20.15 7.84
C GLY A 222 -18.23 18.85 7.23
N SER A 223 -17.06 18.95 6.60
CA SER A 223 -16.42 17.83 5.89
C SER A 223 -15.96 16.72 6.83
N ASN A 224 -15.55 17.08 8.06
CA ASN A 224 -15.09 16.12 9.06
C ASN A 224 -16.14 15.06 9.44
N MET A 225 -17.43 15.33 9.19
CA MET A 225 -18.52 14.41 9.50
C MET A 225 -18.91 13.51 8.32
N CYS A 226 -18.40 13.76 7.11
CA CYS A 226 -18.76 13.02 5.91
C CYS A 226 -17.83 11.82 5.70
N ILE A 227 -18.27 10.63 6.09
CA ILE A 227 -17.46 9.40 6.06
C ILE A 227 -18.22 8.30 5.32
N ALA A 228 -17.52 7.55 4.46
CA ALA A 228 -18.03 6.32 3.87
C ALA A 228 -17.75 5.13 4.78
N LYS A 229 -18.70 4.20 4.89
CA LYS A 229 -18.56 2.99 5.71
C LYS A 229 -18.49 1.74 4.85
N GLY A 230 -17.72 0.76 5.32
CA GLY A 230 -17.67 -0.58 4.78
C GLY A 230 -18.96 -1.38 5.05
N PRO A 231 -19.10 -2.57 4.44
CA PRO A 231 -20.32 -3.37 4.50
C PRO A 231 -20.50 -4.19 5.78
N GLY A 232 -19.47 -4.32 6.61
CA GLY A 232 -19.48 -5.17 7.80
C GLY A 232 -20.03 -4.48 9.05
N GLN A 233 -20.14 -5.25 10.13
CA GLN A 233 -20.52 -4.74 11.45
C GLN A 233 -19.47 -3.76 12.02
N ASP A 234 -18.21 -4.02 11.71
CA ASP A 234 -17.08 -3.17 12.04
C ASP A 234 -16.08 -3.10 10.88
N MET A 235 -14.93 -2.46 11.12
CA MET A 235 -13.87 -2.32 10.11
C MET A 235 -13.15 -3.63 9.80
N PHE A 236 -13.05 -4.56 10.76
CA PHE A 236 -12.42 -5.87 10.53
C PHE A 236 -13.31 -6.74 9.65
N ASP A 237 -14.61 -6.79 9.97
CA ASP A 237 -15.62 -7.49 9.16
C ASP A 237 -15.72 -6.87 7.76
N SER A 238 -15.75 -5.54 7.66
CA SER A 238 -15.70 -4.83 6.36
C SER A 238 -14.48 -5.22 5.54
N THR A 239 -13.31 -5.27 6.16
CA THR A 239 -12.05 -5.69 5.52
C THR A 239 -12.13 -7.12 5.01
N GLN A 240 -12.67 -8.03 5.83
CA GLN A 240 -12.79 -9.43 5.48
C GLN A 240 -13.83 -9.67 4.37
N ILE A 241 -14.97 -8.98 4.40
CA ILE A 241 -16.02 -9.07 3.36
C ILE A 241 -15.44 -8.65 2.00
N ILE A 242 -14.80 -7.48 1.93
CA ILE A 242 -14.24 -6.95 0.68
C ILE A 242 -13.08 -7.84 0.21
N GLY A 243 -12.16 -8.22 1.11
CA GLY A 243 -11.04 -9.10 0.79
C GLY A 243 -11.49 -10.48 0.29
N ARG A 244 -12.50 -11.09 0.93
CA ARG A 244 -13.05 -12.39 0.53
C ARG A 244 -13.70 -12.34 -0.85
N ALA A 245 -14.43 -11.28 -1.18
CA ALA A 245 -15.03 -11.12 -2.49
C ALA A 245 -13.96 -11.05 -3.60
N MET A 246 -12.86 -10.32 -3.36
CA MET A 246 -11.72 -10.28 -4.28
C MET A 246 -11.01 -11.63 -4.39
N TYR A 247 -10.74 -12.30 -3.26
CA TYR A 247 -10.19 -13.66 -3.21
C TYR A 247 -11.03 -14.62 -4.06
N GLN A 248 -12.35 -14.60 -3.90
CA GLN A 248 -13.26 -15.52 -4.58
C GLN A 248 -13.16 -15.35 -6.11
N ARG A 249 -13.16 -14.10 -6.60
CA ARG A 249 -13.00 -13.86 -8.03
C ARG A 249 -11.62 -14.25 -8.55
N ALA A 250 -10.57 -13.93 -7.81
CA ALA A 250 -9.20 -14.28 -8.19
C ALA A 250 -9.03 -15.80 -8.29
N LYS A 251 -9.58 -16.55 -7.33
CA LYS A 251 -9.61 -18.02 -7.31
C LYS A 251 -10.30 -18.59 -8.55
N GLU A 252 -11.48 -18.09 -8.90
CA GLU A 252 -12.23 -18.54 -10.07
C GLU A 252 -11.48 -18.27 -11.38
N LEU A 253 -10.90 -17.08 -11.51
CA LEU A 253 -10.09 -16.69 -12.66
C LEU A 253 -8.82 -17.53 -12.76
N TYR A 254 -8.16 -17.80 -11.63
CA TYR A 254 -6.98 -18.67 -11.55
C TYR A 254 -7.31 -20.10 -11.99
N ALA A 255 -8.42 -20.65 -11.51
CA ALA A 255 -8.84 -22.01 -11.84
C ALA A 255 -9.20 -22.18 -13.32
N SER A 256 -9.83 -21.17 -13.92
CA SER A 256 -10.30 -21.18 -15.32
C SER A 256 -9.32 -20.58 -16.33
N ALA A 257 -8.16 -20.09 -15.90
CA ALA A 257 -7.14 -19.50 -16.77
C ALA A 257 -6.60 -20.55 -17.76
N SER A 258 -6.78 -20.28 -19.05
CA SER A 258 -6.38 -21.17 -20.15
C SER A 258 -5.58 -20.48 -21.25
N GLN A 259 -5.63 -19.15 -21.33
CA GLN A 259 -4.82 -18.39 -22.27
C GLN A 259 -3.37 -18.34 -21.76
N GLU A 260 -2.48 -19.08 -22.42
CA GLU A 260 -1.05 -19.05 -22.13
C GLU A 260 -0.44 -17.71 -22.60
N VAL A 261 0.45 -17.15 -21.77
CA VAL A 261 1.23 -15.96 -22.08
C VAL A 261 2.58 -16.41 -22.61
N THR A 262 2.83 -16.13 -23.88
CA THR A 262 4.07 -16.50 -24.58
C THR A 262 4.69 -15.29 -25.26
N GLY A 263 6.00 -15.32 -25.46
CA GLY A 263 6.76 -14.27 -26.14
C GLY A 263 8.00 -13.85 -25.35
N PRO A 264 8.78 -12.89 -25.87
CA PRO A 264 9.99 -12.45 -25.21
C PRO A 264 9.68 -11.68 -23.91
N LEU A 265 10.68 -11.63 -23.03
CA LEU A 265 10.71 -10.68 -21.93
C LEU A 265 11.47 -9.44 -22.38
N ALA A 266 10.93 -8.26 -22.13
CA ALA A 266 11.62 -7.00 -22.40
C ALA A 266 11.25 -5.96 -21.34
N SER A 267 12.11 -4.97 -21.17
CA SER A 267 11.88 -3.89 -20.22
C SER A 267 12.46 -2.56 -20.71
N ALA A 268 11.83 -1.47 -20.31
CA ALA A 268 12.32 -0.12 -20.55
C ALA A 268 12.09 0.73 -19.29
N HIS A 269 13.07 1.54 -18.95
CA HIS A 269 13.06 2.42 -17.79
C HIS A 269 13.69 3.75 -18.16
N GLN A 270 13.16 4.83 -17.58
CA GLN A 270 13.72 6.16 -17.70
C GLN A 270 13.45 6.95 -16.43
N TRP A 271 14.44 7.73 -15.97
CA TRP A 271 14.19 8.80 -15.02
C TRP A 271 13.74 10.07 -15.75
N VAL A 272 12.76 10.75 -15.20
CA VAL A 272 12.16 11.93 -15.83
C VAL A 272 12.07 13.04 -14.81
N ASP A 273 12.56 14.23 -15.17
CA ASP A 273 12.23 15.45 -14.44
C ASP A 273 10.79 15.83 -14.77
N MET A 274 9.88 15.45 -13.88
CA MET A 274 8.44 15.71 -14.03
C MET A 274 8.07 17.18 -13.86
N THR A 275 9.00 18.04 -13.43
CA THR A 275 8.75 19.48 -13.28
C THR A 275 8.82 20.26 -14.60
N ASN A 276 9.33 19.63 -15.65
CA ASN A 276 9.71 20.31 -16.88
C ASN A 276 9.41 19.51 -18.17
N VAL A 277 8.35 18.69 -18.15
CA VAL A 277 7.93 17.92 -19.33
C VAL A 277 7.08 18.78 -20.25
N THR A 278 7.51 18.93 -21.50
CA THR A 278 6.68 19.48 -22.57
C THR A 278 5.67 18.43 -23.03
N VAL A 279 4.39 18.78 -22.97
CA VAL A 279 3.27 17.90 -23.29
C VAL A 279 2.60 18.37 -24.58
N TRP A 280 2.49 17.50 -25.57
CA TRP A 280 1.77 17.81 -26.81
C TRP A 280 0.29 17.48 -26.64
N LEU A 281 -0.57 18.50 -26.61
CA LEU A 281 -2.03 18.32 -26.55
C LEU A 281 -2.61 18.01 -27.93
N ASN A 282 -2.00 18.59 -28.97
CA ASN A 282 -2.22 18.28 -30.38
C ASN A 282 -0.97 18.69 -31.17
N SER A 283 -1.03 18.64 -32.51
CA SER A 283 0.11 18.95 -33.38
C SER A 283 0.60 20.41 -33.32
N THR A 284 -0.20 21.34 -32.82
CA THR A 284 0.11 22.79 -32.80
C THR A 284 0.13 23.40 -31.39
N HIS A 285 -0.43 22.72 -30.39
CA HIS A 285 -0.53 23.22 -29.02
C HIS A 285 0.24 22.33 -28.07
N THR A 286 1.17 22.95 -27.34
CA THR A 286 1.90 22.33 -26.24
C THR A 286 1.47 22.93 -24.92
N ALA A 287 1.60 22.13 -23.89
CA ALA A 287 1.53 22.54 -22.50
C ALA A 287 2.81 22.08 -21.77
N LYS A 288 2.88 22.34 -20.47
CA LYS A 288 4.02 21.99 -19.64
C LYS A 288 3.54 21.45 -18.30
N THR A 289 4.26 20.49 -17.74
CA THR A 289 4.10 20.14 -16.33
C THR A 289 4.68 21.23 -15.41
N CYS A 290 4.33 21.15 -14.13
CA CYS A 290 4.67 22.13 -13.13
C CYS A 290 5.62 21.57 -12.08
N LYS A 291 6.33 22.45 -11.38
CA LYS A 291 6.95 22.11 -10.09
C LYS A 291 5.88 21.56 -9.12
N PRO A 292 6.20 20.60 -8.24
CA PRO A 292 5.18 19.93 -7.44
C PRO A 292 4.45 20.88 -6.48
N ALA A 293 3.12 20.83 -6.46
CA ALA A 293 2.31 21.56 -5.49
C ALA A 293 1.01 20.82 -5.11
N LEU A 294 0.63 20.93 -3.83
CA LEU A 294 -0.61 20.41 -3.27
C LEU A 294 -1.66 21.52 -3.16
N GLY A 295 -2.88 21.23 -3.59
CA GLY A 295 -4.00 22.16 -3.54
C GLY A 295 -4.67 22.22 -2.17
N TYR A 296 -5.57 23.18 -1.95
CA TYR A 296 -6.33 23.28 -0.69
C TYR A 296 -7.06 22.00 -0.31
N SER A 297 -7.71 21.34 -1.28
CA SER A 297 -8.46 20.11 -1.03
C SER A 297 -7.59 18.89 -0.70
N PHE A 298 -6.26 18.97 -0.76
CA PHE A 298 -5.38 17.97 -0.15
C PHE A 298 -5.62 17.88 1.37
N ALA A 299 -5.75 19.02 2.04
CA ALA A 299 -5.99 19.06 3.49
C ALA A 299 -7.40 18.64 3.90
N ALA A 300 -8.32 18.42 2.95
CA ALA A 300 -9.67 17.93 3.21
C ALA A 300 -9.72 16.42 3.48
N GLY A 301 -8.71 15.67 3.04
CA GLY A 301 -8.78 14.21 2.99
C GLY A 301 -9.90 13.74 2.05
N THR A 302 -10.39 12.52 2.29
CA THR A 302 -11.46 11.89 1.51
C THR A 302 -12.57 11.36 2.42
N ILE A 303 -13.60 10.77 1.81
CA ILE A 303 -14.66 10.06 2.55
C ILE A 303 -14.13 8.79 3.25
N ASP A 304 -12.96 8.27 2.86
CA ASP A 304 -12.30 7.12 3.49
C ASP A 304 -11.44 7.52 4.70
N GLY A 305 -11.14 8.82 4.82
CA GLY A 305 -10.28 9.39 5.85
C GLY A 305 -10.23 10.91 5.68
N VAL A 306 -11.01 11.60 6.51
CA VAL A 306 -11.14 13.07 6.47
C VAL A 306 -9.90 13.75 7.05
N GLY A 307 -9.59 14.95 6.55
CA GLY A 307 -8.58 15.81 7.13
C GLY A 307 -9.01 16.43 8.46
N GLY A 308 -8.05 16.85 9.30
CA GLY A 308 -8.33 17.41 10.63
C GLY A 308 -8.67 18.91 10.66
N LEU A 309 -8.45 19.64 9.55
CA LEU A 309 -8.49 21.11 9.52
C LEU A 309 -9.77 21.69 8.88
N ASN A 310 -10.83 20.88 8.75
CA ASN A 310 -12.14 21.29 8.22
C ASN A 310 -12.10 21.91 6.80
N PHE A 311 -11.11 21.52 6.00
CA PHE A 311 -11.09 21.82 4.57
C PHE A 311 -12.15 20.98 3.85
N THR A 312 -12.75 21.53 2.79
CA THR A 312 -13.67 20.81 1.91
C THR A 312 -12.99 20.40 0.61
N GLN A 313 -13.50 19.34 0.00
CA GLN A 313 -13.10 18.98 -1.36
C GLN A 313 -13.74 19.94 -2.37
N GLY A 314 -13.14 20.05 -3.55
CA GLY A 314 -13.68 20.86 -4.65
C GLY A 314 -13.34 22.34 -4.58
N LYS A 315 -12.30 22.75 -3.82
CA LYS A 315 -11.89 24.15 -3.74
C LYS A 315 -11.05 24.53 -4.97
N THR A 316 -11.59 25.40 -5.82
CA THR A 316 -10.90 26.03 -6.95
C THR A 316 -10.37 27.43 -6.63
N GLU A 317 -10.68 27.95 -5.44
CA GLU A 317 -10.24 29.26 -4.96
C GLU A 317 -9.60 29.11 -3.57
N GLY A 318 -8.57 29.92 -3.32
CA GLY A 318 -7.92 30.02 -2.01
C GLY A 318 -8.71 30.94 -1.07
N ASP A 319 -8.25 31.04 0.18
CA ASP A 319 -8.77 32.02 1.12
C ASP A 319 -7.64 32.84 1.76
N PRO A 320 -7.85 34.13 2.06
CA PRO A 320 -6.79 35.01 2.54
C PRO A 320 -6.10 34.53 3.81
N PHE A 321 -6.81 33.79 4.67
CA PHE A 321 -6.28 33.28 5.93
C PHE A 321 -5.22 32.22 5.68
N TRP A 322 -5.55 31.15 4.92
CA TRP A 322 -4.60 30.09 4.61
C TRP A 322 -3.50 30.52 3.65
N ASP A 323 -3.80 31.42 2.70
CA ASP A 323 -2.78 32.03 1.85
C ASP A 323 -1.75 32.81 2.67
N THR A 324 -2.20 33.58 3.67
CA THR A 324 -1.29 34.32 4.57
C THR A 324 -0.45 33.37 5.41
N ILE A 325 -1.04 32.32 6.00
CA ILE A 325 -0.28 31.35 6.80
C ILE A 325 0.80 30.67 5.97
N ARG A 326 0.46 30.20 4.77
CA ARG A 326 1.42 29.61 3.84
C ARG A 326 2.55 30.59 3.52
N ASP A 327 2.20 31.83 3.14
CA ASP A 327 3.17 32.84 2.73
C ASP A 327 4.13 33.22 3.87
N GLN A 328 3.63 33.29 5.11
CA GLN A 328 4.44 33.64 6.29
C GLN A 328 5.33 32.50 6.79
N ILE A 329 4.86 31.24 6.70
CA ILE A 329 5.59 30.08 7.26
C ILE A 329 6.51 29.44 6.22
N LEU A 330 6.02 29.25 4.99
CA LEU A 330 6.69 28.50 3.93
C LEU A 330 7.23 29.40 2.81
N GLY A 331 6.87 30.68 2.81
CA GLY A 331 7.16 31.60 1.72
C GLY A 331 6.02 31.66 0.69
N LYS A 332 6.03 32.70 -0.14
CA LYS A 332 4.99 32.94 -1.15
C LYS A 332 5.28 32.15 -2.43
N PRO A 333 4.32 31.36 -2.97
CA PRO A 333 4.49 30.70 -4.26
C PRO A 333 4.74 31.71 -5.38
N SER A 334 5.60 31.36 -6.33
CA SER A 334 5.82 32.17 -7.54
C SER A 334 4.55 32.35 -8.37
N GLU A 335 4.48 33.40 -9.20
CA GLU A 335 3.33 33.55 -10.10
C GLU A 335 3.36 32.50 -11.21
N GLU A 336 4.55 32.03 -11.60
CA GLU A 336 4.75 30.94 -12.54
C GLU A 336 4.14 29.62 -12.04
N ILE A 337 4.38 29.23 -10.79
CA ILE A 337 3.80 27.99 -10.24
C ILE A 337 2.29 28.13 -10.05
N LYS A 338 1.80 29.30 -9.64
CA LYS A 338 0.36 29.57 -9.50
C LYS A 338 -0.36 29.46 -10.84
N GLU A 339 0.17 30.08 -11.90
CA GLU A 339 -0.41 30.02 -13.24
C GLU A 339 -0.38 28.60 -13.79
N CYS A 340 0.76 27.91 -13.68
CA CYS A 340 0.91 26.54 -14.16
C CYS A 340 -0.11 25.58 -13.51
N HIS A 341 -0.44 25.80 -12.24
CA HIS A 341 -1.33 24.94 -11.49
C HIS A 341 -2.82 25.22 -11.65
N LYS A 342 -3.23 26.35 -12.24
CA LYS A 342 -4.65 26.70 -12.35
C LYS A 342 -5.49 25.54 -12.93
N PRO A 343 -6.71 25.32 -12.39
CA PRO A 343 -7.42 26.11 -11.37
C PRO A 343 -7.09 25.72 -9.91
N LYS A 344 -6.03 24.95 -9.65
CA LYS A 344 -5.67 24.54 -8.28
C LYS A 344 -5.24 25.74 -7.43
N PRO A 345 -5.92 26.04 -6.30
CA PRO A 345 -5.40 26.96 -5.31
C PRO A 345 -4.31 26.24 -4.50
N ILE A 346 -3.07 26.72 -4.58
CA ILE A 346 -1.92 26.07 -3.95
C ILE A 346 -1.96 26.24 -2.43
N LEU A 347 -1.98 25.15 -1.68
CA LEU A 347 -1.78 25.17 -0.22
C LEU A 347 -0.31 24.98 0.14
N LEU A 348 0.38 24.06 -0.54
CA LEU A 348 1.80 23.76 -0.32
C LEU A 348 2.54 23.76 -1.66
N HIS A 349 3.46 24.72 -1.86
CA HIS A 349 4.28 24.86 -3.08
C HIS A 349 5.55 24.01 -3.00
N THR A 350 5.39 22.71 -2.79
CA THR A 350 6.48 21.79 -2.42
C THR A 350 7.71 21.80 -3.33
N GLY A 351 7.58 22.14 -4.62
CA GLY A 351 8.70 22.26 -5.57
C GLY A 351 9.53 23.54 -5.42
N GLU A 352 9.12 24.45 -4.54
CA GLU A 352 9.86 25.65 -4.16
C GLU A 352 10.33 25.58 -2.69
N LEU A 353 10.10 24.43 -2.03
CA LEU A 353 10.50 24.15 -0.65
C LEU A 353 11.60 23.07 -0.63
N SER A 354 12.80 23.44 -0.18
CA SER A 354 13.98 22.56 -0.24
C SER A 354 14.69 22.38 1.11
N LYS A 355 14.08 22.80 2.22
CA LYS A 355 14.64 22.69 3.57
C LYS A 355 13.84 21.71 4.45
N PRO A 356 14.50 20.80 5.19
CA PRO A 356 15.93 20.48 5.14
C PRO A 356 16.36 19.84 3.81
N HIS A 357 15.42 19.17 3.13
CA HIS A 357 15.56 18.58 1.81
C HIS A 357 14.35 18.97 0.92
N PRO A 358 14.40 18.74 -0.40
CA PRO A 358 13.23 18.83 -1.27
C PRO A 358 11.98 18.18 -0.66
N TRP A 359 10.86 18.89 -0.72
CA TRP A 359 9.62 18.46 -0.10
C TRP A 359 8.92 17.37 -0.91
N HIS A 360 9.02 17.42 -2.24
CA HIS A 360 8.53 16.40 -3.16
C HIS A 360 9.60 16.03 -4.20
N PRO A 361 9.49 14.84 -4.83
CA PRO A 361 10.37 14.43 -5.92
C PRO A 361 10.16 15.28 -7.18
N ASP A 362 11.26 15.72 -7.78
CA ASP A 362 11.29 16.26 -9.14
C ASP A 362 11.55 15.14 -10.16
N ILE A 363 12.48 14.23 -9.80
CA ILE A 363 12.89 13.10 -10.63
C ILE A 363 12.03 11.88 -10.30
N VAL A 364 11.43 11.30 -11.33
CA VAL A 364 10.45 10.22 -11.23
C VAL A 364 10.77 9.07 -12.17
N ASP A 365 10.62 7.84 -11.70
CA ASP A 365 10.75 6.62 -12.49
C ASP A 365 9.52 6.40 -13.39
N VAL A 366 9.74 6.17 -14.67
CA VAL A 366 8.74 5.57 -15.58
C VAL A 366 9.32 4.28 -16.15
N GLN A 367 8.52 3.21 -16.13
CA GLN A 367 9.01 1.88 -16.50
C GLN A 367 7.90 0.98 -17.03
N ILE A 368 8.23 0.17 -18.04
CA ILE A 368 7.40 -0.92 -18.54
C ILE A 368 8.22 -2.21 -18.50
N ILE A 369 7.62 -3.28 -17.96
CA ILE A 369 8.09 -4.65 -18.16
C ILE A 369 7.06 -5.39 -19.00
N THR A 370 7.52 -6.17 -19.97
CA THR A 370 6.68 -7.02 -20.82
C THR A 370 7.00 -8.49 -20.58
N LEU A 371 5.95 -9.29 -20.41
CA LEU A 371 5.99 -10.74 -20.34
C LEU A 371 5.20 -11.27 -21.53
N GLY A 372 5.86 -11.49 -22.67
CA GLY A 372 5.17 -11.86 -23.90
C GLY A 372 4.10 -10.84 -24.30
N SER A 373 2.83 -11.25 -24.29
CA SER A 373 1.67 -10.42 -24.64
C SER A 373 1.10 -9.57 -23.48
N LEU A 374 1.76 -9.52 -22.32
CA LEU A 374 1.38 -8.70 -21.16
C LEU A 374 2.39 -7.57 -20.96
N ALA A 375 1.91 -6.32 -20.86
CA ALA A 375 2.69 -5.16 -20.45
C ALA A 375 2.25 -4.68 -19.07
N ILE A 376 3.22 -4.51 -18.17
CA ILE A 376 3.03 -3.98 -16.81
C ILE A 376 3.62 -2.57 -16.80
N THR A 377 2.77 -1.55 -16.67
CA THR A 377 3.21 -0.15 -16.56
C THR A 377 3.35 0.22 -15.09
N ALA A 378 4.57 0.54 -14.66
CA ALA A 378 4.89 0.87 -13.28
C ALA A 378 4.60 2.35 -12.99
N ILE A 379 3.47 2.63 -12.35
CA ILE A 379 2.98 3.98 -12.12
C ILE A 379 3.45 4.51 -10.75
N PRO A 380 4.16 5.65 -10.71
CA PRO A 380 4.76 6.20 -9.49
C PRO A 380 3.75 7.00 -8.63
N GLY A 381 2.54 6.47 -8.45
CA GLY A 381 1.46 7.15 -7.74
C GLY A 381 0.11 6.46 -7.91
N GLU A 382 -0.95 7.24 -7.73
CA GLU A 382 -2.33 6.78 -7.69
C GLU A 382 -3.13 7.36 -8.87
N PHE A 383 -3.16 6.63 -9.98
CA PHE A 383 -4.03 6.98 -11.11
C PHE A 383 -5.50 6.81 -10.74
N THR A 384 -6.34 7.77 -11.10
CA THR A 384 -7.81 7.59 -11.09
C THR A 384 -8.26 6.58 -12.13
N THR A 385 -9.53 6.18 -12.04
CA THR A 385 -10.18 5.23 -12.95
C THR A 385 -9.97 5.64 -14.40
N MET A 386 -10.36 6.86 -14.80
CA MET A 386 -10.22 7.28 -16.20
C MET A 386 -8.77 7.54 -16.61
N SER A 387 -7.92 7.99 -15.68
CA SER A 387 -6.48 8.11 -15.93
C SER A 387 -5.85 6.78 -16.33
N GLY A 388 -6.17 5.71 -15.58
CA GLY A 388 -5.69 4.37 -15.88
C GLY A 388 -6.23 3.81 -17.21
N ARG A 389 -7.50 4.05 -17.53
CA ARG A 389 -8.11 3.67 -18.82
C ARG A 389 -7.38 4.32 -20.00
N ARG A 390 -7.20 5.64 -19.96
CA ARG A 390 -6.53 6.40 -21.02
C ARG A 390 -5.11 5.92 -21.26
N LEU A 391 -4.33 5.70 -20.19
CA LEU A 391 -2.95 5.22 -20.32
C LEU A 391 -2.90 3.78 -20.87
N ARG A 392 -3.73 2.86 -20.36
CA ARG A 392 -3.79 1.48 -20.86
C ARG A 392 -4.06 1.41 -22.35
N GLU A 393 -5.09 2.12 -22.82
CA GLU A 393 -5.46 2.15 -24.23
C GLU A 393 -4.37 2.81 -25.09
N ALA A 394 -3.79 3.91 -24.61
CA ALA A 394 -2.76 4.63 -25.35
C ALA A 394 -1.46 3.82 -25.50
N VAL A 395 -1.06 3.07 -24.47
CA VAL A 395 0.10 2.17 -24.51
C VAL A 395 -0.19 0.95 -25.39
N GLN A 396 -1.38 0.35 -25.26
CA GLN A 396 -1.81 -0.75 -26.11
C GLN A 396 -1.79 -0.36 -27.58
N ALA A 397 -2.32 0.82 -27.92
CA ALA A 397 -2.33 1.35 -29.28
C ALA A 397 -0.90 1.61 -29.82
N GLU A 398 0.03 2.06 -28.97
CA GLU A 398 1.42 2.30 -29.37
C GLU A 398 2.15 0.99 -29.73
N PHE A 399 1.96 -0.06 -28.92
CA PHE A 399 2.45 -1.40 -29.25
C PHE A 399 1.88 -1.89 -30.60
N ALA A 400 0.56 -1.71 -30.79
CA ALA A 400 -0.12 -2.13 -32.02
C ALA A 400 0.38 -1.36 -33.26
N SER A 401 0.66 -0.06 -33.15
CA SER A 401 1.22 0.74 -34.26
C SER A 401 2.64 0.32 -34.66
N HIS A 402 3.34 -0.39 -33.77
CA HIS A 402 4.69 -0.89 -33.98
C HIS A 402 4.75 -2.43 -34.12
N GLY A 403 3.62 -3.06 -34.49
CA GLY A 403 3.58 -4.47 -34.88
C GLY A 403 3.35 -5.48 -33.75
N VAL A 404 3.24 -5.03 -32.50
CA VAL A 404 2.94 -5.89 -31.34
C VAL A 404 1.45 -5.83 -31.04
N GLN A 405 0.69 -6.73 -31.67
CA GLN A 405 -0.77 -6.76 -31.56
C GLN A 405 -1.26 -7.39 -30.25
N ASN A 406 -2.48 -7.03 -29.84
CA ASN A 406 -3.23 -7.67 -28.74
C ASN A 406 -2.51 -7.66 -27.37
N MET A 407 -1.67 -6.67 -27.10
CA MET A 407 -1.09 -6.48 -25.77
C MET A 407 -2.18 -6.28 -24.73
N THR A 408 -2.13 -7.06 -23.65
CA THR A 408 -2.84 -6.73 -22.42
C THR A 408 -1.98 -5.79 -21.60
N VAL A 409 -2.49 -4.60 -21.29
CA VAL A 409 -1.77 -3.61 -20.48
C VAL A 409 -2.42 -3.53 -19.10
N VAL A 410 -1.63 -3.75 -18.04
CA VAL A 410 -2.06 -3.57 -16.65
C VAL A 410 -1.37 -2.36 -16.04
N ILE A 411 -2.15 -1.58 -15.28
CA ILE A 411 -1.60 -0.54 -14.42
C ILE A 411 -1.11 -1.21 -13.13
N SER A 412 0.15 -1.02 -12.79
CA SER A 412 0.70 -1.32 -11.46
C SER A 412 0.87 0.01 -10.72
N GLY A 413 0.08 0.23 -9.67
CA GLY A 413 0.12 1.46 -8.88
C GLY A 413 1.29 1.50 -7.89
N LEU A 414 1.57 2.70 -7.37
CA LEU A 414 2.52 2.92 -6.28
C LEU A 414 3.89 2.25 -6.50
N CYS A 415 4.41 2.38 -7.71
CA CYS A 415 5.67 1.79 -8.09
C CYS A 415 6.84 2.73 -7.86
N ASN A 416 7.96 2.20 -7.36
CA ASN A 416 9.28 2.83 -7.37
C ASN A 416 9.40 4.09 -6.48
N VAL A 417 8.71 5.17 -6.83
CA VAL A 417 8.63 6.43 -6.07
C VAL A 417 7.18 6.88 -5.95
N TYR A 418 6.80 7.51 -4.83
CA TYR A 418 5.44 7.98 -4.61
C TYR A 418 5.29 9.47 -4.94
N THR A 419 4.39 9.79 -5.87
CA THR A 419 4.12 11.16 -6.36
C THR A 419 2.66 11.60 -6.18
N HIS A 420 1.97 11.04 -5.18
CA HIS A 420 0.54 11.26 -4.94
C HIS A 420 -0.34 10.80 -6.12
N TYR A 421 -1.33 11.61 -6.51
CA TYR A 421 -2.42 11.22 -7.38
C TYR A 421 -2.21 11.70 -8.81
N ILE A 422 -2.88 11.05 -9.75
CA ILE A 422 -2.93 11.47 -11.14
C ILE A 422 -4.38 11.41 -11.60
N THR A 423 -4.92 12.58 -11.89
CA THR A 423 -6.27 12.78 -12.44
C THR A 423 -6.20 13.08 -13.94
N THR A 424 -7.32 12.89 -14.63
CA THR A 424 -7.47 13.44 -15.98
C THR A 424 -7.46 14.95 -15.94
N TYR A 425 -7.25 15.61 -17.09
CA TYR A 425 -7.32 17.07 -17.16
C TYR A 425 -8.70 17.57 -16.70
N GLU A 426 -9.76 16.85 -17.06
CA GLU A 426 -11.14 17.17 -16.75
C GLU A 426 -11.45 16.97 -15.26
N GLU A 427 -11.02 15.85 -14.67
CA GLU A 427 -11.12 15.61 -13.23
C GLU A 427 -10.31 16.62 -12.43
N TYR A 428 -9.14 17.05 -12.94
CA TYR A 428 -8.30 18.05 -12.30
C TYR A 428 -9.03 19.39 -12.11
N GLN A 429 -9.91 19.77 -13.04
CA GLN A 429 -10.65 21.03 -12.96
C GLN A 429 -11.56 21.10 -11.73
N ALA A 430 -12.10 19.95 -11.30
CA ALA A 430 -13.02 19.88 -10.17
C ALA A 430 -12.33 20.09 -8.82
N GLN A 431 -10.99 19.95 -8.72
CA GLN A 431 -10.21 20.15 -7.49
C GLN A 431 -10.75 19.41 -6.25
N ARG A 432 -11.25 18.19 -6.43
CA ARG A 432 -11.41 17.23 -5.33
C ARG A 432 -10.04 16.74 -4.82
N TYR A 433 -10.01 15.88 -3.81
CA TYR A 433 -8.77 15.47 -3.14
C TYR A 433 -7.70 14.95 -4.12
N GLU A 434 -8.08 14.07 -5.06
CA GLU A 434 -7.16 13.47 -6.04
C GLU A 434 -6.59 14.54 -6.99
N ALA A 435 -7.42 15.49 -7.41
CA ALA A 435 -7.05 16.59 -8.29
C ALA A 435 -6.12 17.60 -7.60
N ALA A 436 -6.43 17.94 -6.34
CA ALA A 436 -5.58 18.78 -5.49
C ALA A 436 -4.22 18.10 -5.23
N SER A 437 -4.20 16.78 -5.19
CA SER A 437 -3.02 15.94 -4.98
C SER A 437 -2.33 15.52 -6.29
N THR A 438 -2.76 16.04 -7.44
CA THR A 438 -2.06 15.84 -8.72
C THR A 438 -0.92 16.83 -8.86
N ILE A 439 0.26 16.46 -8.34
CA ILE A 439 1.28 17.44 -7.94
C ILE A 439 1.97 18.16 -9.09
N TYR A 440 2.05 17.61 -10.30
CA TYR A 440 2.74 18.24 -11.44
C TYR A 440 1.79 19.05 -12.36
N GLY A 441 0.59 19.37 -11.87
CA GLY A 441 -0.37 20.25 -12.55
C GLY A 441 -1.37 19.52 -13.46
N PRO A 442 -2.20 20.27 -14.21
CA PRO A 442 -3.32 19.72 -14.97
C PRO A 442 -2.92 18.76 -16.10
N HIS A 443 -1.67 18.83 -16.56
CA HIS A 443 -1.17 18.00 -17.66
C HIS A 443 -0.33 16.80 -17.21
N THR A 444 -0.37 16.46 -15.91
CA THR A 444 0.37 15.32 -15.34
C THR A 444 0.02 14.01 -16.05
N LEU A 445 -1.27 13.70 -16.25
CA LEU A 445 -1.66 12.48 -16.96
C LEU A 445 -1.17 12.46 -18.41
N SER A 446 -1.35 13.55 -19.15
CA SER A 446 -0.92 13.63 -20.55
C SER A 446 0.60 13.47 -20.68
N ALA A 447 1.38 14.00 -19.73
CA ALA A 447 2.81 13.76 -19.64
C ALA A 447 3.11 12.27 -19.46
N TYR A 448 2.46 11.59 -18.51
CA TYR A 448 2.66 10.16 -18.32
C TYR A 448 2.25 9.36 -19.56
N ILE A 449 1.12 9.64 -20.20
CA ILE A 449 0.72 8.96 -21.44
C ILE A 449 1.81 9.11 -22.52
N GLN A 450 2.35 10.32 -22.71
CA GLN A 450 3.44 10.58 -23.66
C GLN A 450 4.71 9.77 -23.31
N LEU A 451 5.12 9.76 -22.05
CA LEU A 451 6.31 9.06 -21.58
C LEU A 451 6.17 7.53 -21.73
N PHE A 452 5.04 6.96 -21.29
CA PHE A 452 4.81 5.52 -21.37
C PHE A 452 4.62 5.03 -22.82
N ARG A 453 4.04 5.85 -23.71
CA ARG A 453 4.05 5.56 -25.16
C ARG A 453 5.48 5.52 -25.70
N ASN A 454 6.34 6.47 -25.33
CA ASN A 454 7.73 6.43 -25.77
C ASN A 454 8.46 5.15 -25.31
N LEU A 455 8.22 4.69 -24.09
CA LEU A 455 8.75 3.42 -23.58
C LEU A 455 8.19 2.22 -24.36
N ALA A 456 6.87 2.18 -24.58
CA ALA A 456 6.22 1.11 -25.33
C ALA A 456 6.74 1.01 -26.76
N LYS A 457 6.90 2.16 -27.43
CA LYS A 457 7.54 2.26 -28.74
C LYS A 457 8.95 1.71 -28.72
N ALA A 458 9.78 2.15 -27.78
CA ALA A 458 11.17 1.73 -27.70
C ALA A 458 11.31 0.21 -27.46
N ILE A 459 10.40 -0.40 -26.70
CA ILE A 459 10.32 -1.86 -26.55
C ILE A 459 9.91 -2.51 -27.88
N ALA A 460 8.83 -2.04 -28.51
CA ALA A 460 8.30 -2.61 -29.75
C ALA A 460 9.29 -2.52 -30.92
N THR A 461 10.10 -1.46 -30.98
CA THR A 461 11.09 -1.23 -32.04
C THR A 461 12.50 -1.72 -31.69
N ASP A 462 12.70 -2.38 -30.54
CA ASP A 462 13.99 -2.83 -30.03
C ASP A 462 15.05 -1.70 -29.98
N THR A 463 14.63 -0.52 -29.54
CA THR A 463 15.48 0.68 -29.41
C THR A 463 15.53 1.19 -27.97
N VAL A 464 15.33 0.33 -26.98
CA VAL A 464 15.40 0.69 -25.55
C VAL A 464 16.76 1.31 -25.19
N ALA A 465 17.85 0.82 -25.78
CA ALA A 465 19.19 1.38 -25.59
C ALA A 465 19.33 2.84 -26.09
N ASN A 466 18.42 3.31 -26.96
CA ASN A 466 18.42 4.69 -27.45
C ASN A 466 17.65 5.64 -26.52
N LEU A 467 16.93 5.13 -25.51
CA LEU A 467 16.28 5.97 -24.52
C LEU A 467 17.37 6.69 -23.70
N SER A 468 17.19 7.99 -23.51
CA SER A 468 18.03 8.73 -22.57
C SER A 468 17.80 8.16 -21.16
N ARG A 469 18.88 7.88 -20.42
CA ARG A 469 18.79 7.44 -19.02
C ARG A 469 17.96 8.41 -18.14
N GLY A 470 18.04 9.70 -18.45
CA GLY A 470 17.45 10.76 -17.65
C GLY A 470 18.34 11.19 -16.48
N PRO A 471 17.92 12.24 -15.74
CA PRO A 471 18.62 12.70 -14.55
C PRO A 471 18.55 11.66 -13.42
N GLU A 472 19.64 11.45 -12.70
CA GLU A 472 19.67 10.53 -11.56
C GLU A 472 18.97 11.16 -10.34
N PRO A 473 18.08 10.43 -9.64
CA PRO A 473 17.41 10.95 -8.46
C PRO A 473 18.39 11.15 -7.29
N PRO A 474 18.12 12.12 -6.39
CA PRO A 474 19.02 12.40 -5.27
C PRO A 474 18.87 11.41 -4.10
N PHE A 475 19.95 11.30 -3.30
CA PHE A 475 19.96 10.60 -2.01
C PHE A 475 20.23 11.58 -0.88
N PHE A 476 19.28 11.69 0.06
CA PHE A 476 19.41 12.63 1.17
C PHE A 476 20.10 11.99 2.38
N GLN A 477 21.14 12.65 2.87
CA GLN A 477 21.77 12.31 4.15
C GLN A 477 21.16 13.18 5.26
N GLN A 478 21.24 12.73 6.52
CA GLN A 478 20.83 13.49 7.71
C GLN A 478 19.31 13.75 7.80
N LEU A 479 18.50 12.72 7.52
CA LEU A 479 17.05 12.80 7.73
C LEU A 479 16.68 13.08 9.19
N ILE A 480 15.58 13.80 9.39
CA ILE A 480 15.01 14.07 10.71
C ILE A 480 14.63 12.73 11.37
N VAL A 481 15.17 12.47 12.55
CA VAL A 481 14.86 11.27 13.33
C VAL A 481 13.65 11.50 14.25
N PRO A 482 12.83 10.47 14.52
CA PRO A 482 11.68 10.60 15.40
C PRO A 482 12.11 10.84 16.85
N LEU A 483 11.37 11.68 17.57
CA LEU A 483 11.61 12.05 18.98
C LEU A 483 11.08 11.00 19.98
N ILE A 484 11.13 9.71 19.63
CA ILE A 484 10.64 8.63 20.50
C ILE A 484 11.78 8.09 21.37
N PRO A 485 11.77 8.33 22.70
CA PRO A 485 12.86 7.86 23.57
C PRO A 485 12.91 6.34 23.66
N ASN A 486 14.13 5.81 23.82
CA ASN A 486 14.36 4.41 24.16
C ASN A 486 14.30 4.23 25.68
N ILE A 487 13.18 3.70 26.16
CA ILE A 487 12.91 3.49 27.59
C ILE A 487 13.33 2.07 27.98
N VAL A 488 13.84 1.89 29.20
CA VAL A 488 14.08 0.56 29.79
C VAL A 488 12.75 -0.07 30.16
N ASP A 489 12.47 -1.27 29.67
CA ASP A 489 11.26 -2.00 30.01
C ASP A 489 11.34 -2.52 31.46
N ARG A 490 10.21 -2.56 32.16
CA ARG A 490 10.10 -3.09 33.53
C ARG A 490 8.95 -4.08 33.63
N ALA A 491 9.13 -5.09 34.47
CA ALA A 491 8.06 -5.97 34.94
C ALA A 491 7.51 -5.47 36.28
N PRO A 492 6.24 -5.78 36.64
CA PRO A 492 5.71 -5.53 37.97
C PRO A 492 6.55 -6.18 39.08
N ILE A 493 6.50 -5.63 40.30
CA ILE A 493 7.22 -6.19 41.45
C ILE A 493 6.73 -7.62 41.71
N GLY A 494 7.67 -8.57 41.80
CA GLY A 494 7.36 -9.99 42.01
C GLY A 494 6.90 -10.75 40.75
N ARG A 495 6.96 -10.13 39.56
CA ARG A 495 6.67 -10.73 38.26
C ARG A 495 7.87 -10.60 37.32
N THR A 496 7.87 -11.40 36.26
CA THR A 496 8.80 -11.29 35.13
C THR A 496 8.07 -11.04 33.80
N PHE A 497 8.80 -10.66 32.76
CA PHE A 497 8.25 -10.56 31.41
C PHE A 497 7.74 -11.92 30.94
N GLY A 498 6.56 -11.95 30.33
CA GLY A 498 5.88 -13.18 29.91
C GLY A 498 4.93 -13.77 30.97
N ASP A 499 4.93 -13.27 32.20
CA ASP A 499 3.96 -13.71 33.21
C ASP A 499 2.53 -13.34 32.80
N VAL A 500 1.59 -14.26 33.03
CA VAL A 500 0.17 -14.04 32.79
C VAL A 500 -0.42 -13.14 33.89
N LEU A 501 -1.01 -12.03 33.47
CA LEU A 501 -1.77 -11.09 34.31
C LEU A 501 -3.26 -11.47 34.34
N GLN A 502 -3.81 -11.82 33.19
CA GLN A 502 -5.20 -12.29 33.03
C GLN A 502 -5.19 -13.57 32.19
N PRO A 503 -5.58 -14.73 32.76
CA PRO A 503 -5.72 -15.96 31.99
C PRO A 503 -7.01 -15.94 31.16
N ALA A 504 -7.08 -16.82 30.16
CA ALA A 504 -8.32 -17.11 29.45
C ALA A 504 -9.35 -17.77 30.38
N LYS A 505 -10.64 -17.72 30.02
CA LYS A 505 -11.67 -18.53 30.68
C LYS A 505 -11.37 -20.02 30.46
N PRO A 506 -11.86 -20.92 31.33
CA PRO A 506 -11.64 -22.35 31.17
C PRO A 506 -12.25 -22.93 29.89
N GLU A 507 -13.35 -22.36 29.40
CA GLU A 507 -14.11 -22.85 28.24
C GLU A 507 -14.65 -21.67 27.42
N TYR A 508 -14.68 -21.85 26.10
CA TYR A 508 -15.25 -20.93 25.12
C TYR A 508 -16.06 -21.67 24.07
N ARG A 509 -17.07 -20.99 23.52
CA ARG A 509 -17.77 -21.42 22.31
C ARG A 509 -17.11 -20.83 21.07
N VAL A 510 -17.24 -21.51 19.93
CA VAL A 510 -16.91 -20.90 18.64
C VAL A 510 -17.69 -19.60 18.42
N GLY A 511 -17.06 -18.61 17.78
CA GLY A 511 -17.56 -17.25 17.64
C GLY A 511 -17.26 -16.32 18.82
N GLU A 512 -16.81 -16.84 19.97
CA GLU A 512 -16.35 -16.02 21.09
C GLU A 512 -14.88 -15.59 20.94
N VAL A 513 -14.44 -14.67 21.81
CA VAL A 513 -13.06 -14.15 21.84
C VAL A 513 -12.36 -14.63 23.11
N ALA A 514 -11.29 -15.42 22.94
CA ALA A 514 -10.38 -15.76 24.01
C ALA A 514 -9.33 -14.64 24.18
N GLU A 515 -9.22 -14.09 25.39
CA GLU A 515 -8.30 -12.99 25.71
C GLU A 515 -7.32 -13.39 26.81
N VAL A 516 -6.04 -13.13 26.60
CA VAL A 516 -4.98 -13.34 27.60
C VAL A 516 -4.11 -12.09 27.67
N ILE A 517 -3.82 -11.63 28.89
CA ILE A 517 -2.96 -10.48 29.13
C ILE A 517 -1.67 -10.94 29.80
N PHE A 518 -0.54 -10.56 29.22
CA PHE A 518 0.80 -10.84 29.73
C PHE A 518 1.51 -9.55 30.18
N VAL A 519 2.47 -9.69 31.09
CA VAL A 519 3.50 -8.68 31.33
C VAL A 519 4.33 -8.52 30.05
N GLY A 520 4.20 -7.36 29.40
CA GLY A 520 4.81 -7.07 28.11
C GLY A 520 6.06 -6.20 28.20
N ALA A 521 6.76 -6.12 27.08
CA ALA A 521 7.79 -5.13 26.80
C ALA A 521 7.51 -4.45 25.45
N ASN A 522 8.20 -3.35 25.15
CA ASN A 522 7.95 -2.61 23.91
C ASN A 522 8.23 -3.46 22.64
N PRO A 523 7.24 -3.65 21.74
CA PRO A 523 7.38 -4.48 20.53
C PRO A 523 8.50 -4.02 19.59
N LYS A 524 8.88 -2.74 19.64
CA LYS A 524 9.98 -2.19 18.82
C LYS A 524 11.33 -2.85 19.09
N ASN A 525 11.49 -3.54 20.22
CA ASN A 525 12.71 -4.29 20.54
C ASN A 525 12.84 -5.56 19.70
N SER A 526 11.72 -6.23 19.39
CA SER A 526 11.71 -7.40 18.50
C SER A 526 12.07 -7.04 17.05
N ALA A 527 11.75 -5.81 16.62
CA ALA A 527 12.09 -5.28 15.30
C ALA A 527 13.61 -5.07 15.06
N GLN A 528 14.50 -5.47 15.96
CA GLN A 528 15.94 -5.49 15.70
C GLN A 528 16.47 -6.92 15.55
N ASN A 529 15.62 -7.93 15.71
CA ASN A 529 16.00 -9.33 15.71
C ASN A 529 15.36 -10.05 14.53
N GLU A 530 16.17 -10.44 13.54
CA GLU A 530 15.73 -11.11 12.31
C GLU A 530 15.15 -12.52 12.52
N THR A 531 15.29 -13.06 13.73
CA THR A 531 14.78 -14.40 14.10
C THR A 531 13.39 -14.38 14.72
N HIS A 532 12.84 -13.20 15.06
CA HIS A 532 11.51 -13.08 15.64
C HIS A 532 10.46 -13.15 14.53
N GLN A 533 9.71 -14.26 14.47
CA GLN A 533 8.73 -14.51 13.40
C GLN A 533 7.30 -14.15 13.80
N THR A 534 6.95 -14.24 15.08
CA THR A 534 5.59 -13.98 15.57
C THR A 534 5.63 -13.50 17.02
N PHE A 535 4.75 -12.56 17.38
CA PHE A 535 4.51 -12.16 18.76
C PHE A 535 3.65 -13.16 19.53
N LEU A 536 2.86 -14.00 18.87
CA LEU A 536 1.96 -14.93 19.55
C LEU A 536 1.84 -16.27 18.80
N THR A 537 1.44 -17.31 19.53
CA THR A 537 0.89 -18.52 18.93
C THR A 537 -0.38 -18.94 19.66
N VAL A 538 -1.35 -19.46 18.90
CA VAL A 538 -2.43 -20.29 19.44
C VAL A 538 -2.05 -21.73 19.15
N GLU A 539 -2.04 -22.56 20.18
CA GLU A 539 -1.61 -23.95 20.07
C GLU A 539 -2.74 -24.88 20.53
N LYS A 540 -3.03 -25.91 19.72
CA LYS A 540 -3.98 -26.98 20.03
C LYS A 540 -3.22 -28.19 20.57
N TYR A 541 -3.73 -28.80 21.63
CA TYR A 541 -3.18 -30.03 22.16
C TYR A 541 -3.69 -31.25 21.37
N GLU A 542 -2.77 -32.08 20.92
CA GLU A 542 -3.04 -33.35 20.25
C GLU A 542 -2.74 -34.51 21.22
N ALA A 543 -3.81 -35.14 21.72
CA ALA A 543 -3.72 -36.22 22.69
C ALA A 543 -3.04 -37.48 22.11
N THR A 544 -3.11 -37.70 20.80
CA THR A 544 -2.50 -38.86 20.13
C THR A 544 -0.98 -38.81 20.13
N SER A 545 -0.39 -37.62 20.01
CA SER A 545 1.05 -37.39 20.01
C SER A 545 1.59 -36.78 21.30
N THR A 546 0.71 -36.50 22.28
CA THR A 546 1.04 -35.82 23.54
C THR A 546 1.82 -34.52 23.30
N SER A 547 1.37 -33.72 22.31
CA SER A 547 2.11 -32.53 21.86
C SER A 547 1.20 -31.35 21.54
N TRP A 548 1.76 -30.14 21.61
CA TRP A 548 1.09 -28.89 21.23
C TRP A 548 1.43 -28.56 19.78
N GLN A 549 0.40 -28.39 18.95
CA GLN A 549 0.52 -28.01 17.54
C GLN A 549 0.08 -26.56 17.37
N ILE A 550 0.88 -25.75 16.69
CA ILE A 550 0.52 -24.36 16.40
C ILE A 550 -0.57 -24.37 15.34
N VAL A 551 -1.67 -23.65 15.61
CA VAL A 551 -2.78 -23.47 14.67
C VAL A 551 -2.92 -22.02 14.20
N CYS A 552 -2.44 -21.05 14.99
CA CYS A 552 -2.39 -19.64 14.62
C CYS A 552 -1.08 -18.99 15.07
N ASN A 553 -0.68 -17.95 14.35
CA ASN A 553 0.39 -17.01 14.66
C ASN A 553 -0.15 -15.57 14.52
N ASP A 554 0.66 -14.53 14.75
CA ASP A 554 0.22 -13.12 14.62
C ASP A 554 -0.12 -12.68 13.19
N ALA A 555 0.20 -13.49 12.18
CA ALA A 555 -0.24 -13.31 10.79
C ALA A 555 -1.62 -13.94 10.51
N SER A 556 -2.20 -14.66 11.47
CA SER A 556 -3.55 -15.21 11.39
C SER A 556 -4.57 -14.11 11.70
N TRP A 557 -5.51 -13.86 10.78
CA TRP A 557 -6.51 -12.78 10.90
C TRP A 557 -7.46 -12.97 12.08
N GLU A 558 -7.57 -14.19 12.59
CA GLU A 558 -8.32 -14.54 13.79
C GLU A 558 -7.61 -14.09 15.08
N THR A 559 -6.34 -13.69 15.02
CA THR A 559 -5.57 -13.28 16.20
C THR A 559 -5.24 -11.79 16.18
N ARG A 560 -5.17 -11.18 17.37
CA ARG A 560 -4.79 -9.77 17.53
C ARG A 560 -3.80 -9.61 18.65
N PHE A 561 -2.80 -8.77 18.43
CA PHE A 561 -1.78 -8.41 19.41
C PHE A 561 -1.88 -6.92 19.74
N TYR A 562 -2.34 -6.60 20.95
CA TYR A 562 -2.38 -5.23 21.46
C TYR A 562 -1.25 -5.02 22.46
N TRP A 563 -0.56 -3.88 22.32
CA TRP A 563 0.42 -3.44 23.29
C TRP A 563 -0.03 -2.15 23.95
N HIS A 564 -0.11 -2.15 25.29
CA HIS A 564 -0.51 -0.99 26.06
C HIS A 564 0.63 -0.51 26.95
N LYS A 565 1.06 0.73 26.74
CA LYS A 565 2.11 1.36 27.55
C LYS A 565 1.59 1.71 28.95
N GLY A 566 2.30 1.27 29.97
CA GLY A 566 2.09 1.66 31.36
C GLY A 566 3.05 2.77 31.82
N LEU A 567 3.07 3.02 33.13
CA LEU A 567 3.99 3.98 33.75
C LEU A 567 5.39 3.41 33.92
N LEU A 568 6.41 4.27 33.81
CA LEU A 568 7.81 3.98 34.18
C LEU A 568 8.40 2.70 33.55
N GLY A 569 8.01 2.37 32.31
CA GLY A 569 8.53 1.21 31.58
C GLY A 569 7.72 -0.07 31.72
N LEU A 570 6.64 -0.07 32.53
CA LEU A 570 5.65 -1.15 32.53
C LEU A 570 4.88 -1.15 31.21
N SER A 571 4.46 -2.34 30.75
CA SER A 571 3.51 -2.46 29.65
C SER A 571 2.79 -3.81 29.68
N ASN A 572 1.62 -3.86 29.06
CA ASN A 572 0.86 -5.10 28.90
C ASN A 572 0.89 -5.52 27.43
N ALA A 573 0.94 -6.83 27.21
CA ALA A 573 0.72 -7.46 25.92
C ALA A 573 -0.59 -8.26 26.00
N THR A 574 -1.62 -7.79 25.31
CA THR A 574 -2.91 -8.48 25.24
C THR A 574 -2.97 -9.25 23.92
N VAL A 575 -3.26 -10.54 24.02
CA VAL A 575 -3.52 -11.41 22.87
C VAL A 575 -4.98 -11.77 22.86
N GLU A 576 -5.64 -11.48 21.75
CA GLU A 576 -7.00 -11.95 21.46
C GLU A 576 -6.96 -13.03 20.39
N TRP A 577 -7.75 -14.09 20.58
CA TRP A 577 -8.08 -15.07 19.56
C TRP A 577 -9.59 -15.07 19.35
N HIS A 578 -10.03 -14.54 18.21
CA HIS A 578 -11.41 -14.53 17.73
C HIS A 578 -11.68 -15.91 17.13
N ILE A 579 -12.28 -16.80 17.92
CA ILE A 579 -12.40 -18.23 17.59
C ILE A 579 -13.35 -18.36 16.39
N PRO A 580 -12.87 -18.77 15.20
CA PRO A 580 -13.75 -18.85 14.04
C PRO A 580 -14.77 -19.99 14.20
N ASP A 581 -15.92 -19.86 13.55
CA ASP A 581 -16.95 -20.92 13.52
C ASP A 581 -16.43 -22.26 12.97
N THR A 582 -15.34 -22.21 12.19
CA THR A 582 -14.67 -23.38 11.62
C THR A 582 -13.63 -24.02 12.55
N ALA A 583 -13.38 -23.46 13.73
CA ALA A 583 -12.46 -24.04 14.71
C ALA A 583 -12.99 -25.39 15.22
N GLN A 584 -12.09 -26.36 15.33
CA GLN A 584 -12.45 -27.66 15.88
C GLN A 584 -12.47 -27.62 17.42
N PRO A 585 -13.37 -28.36 18.09
CA PRO A 585 -13.29 -28.51 19.54
C PRO A 585 -11.97 -29.11 20.00
N GLY A 586 -11.54 -28.72 21.19
CA GLY A 586 -10.31 -29.24 21.79
C GLY A 586 -9.72 -28.35 22.87
N ILE A 587 -8.54 -28.76 23.34
CA ILE A 587 -7.78 -28.02 24.34
C ILE A 587 -6.77 -27.11 23.63
N TYR A 588 -6.76 -25.84 24.03
CA TYR A 588 -5.94 -24.78 23.45
C TYR A 588 -5.13 -24.05 24.52
N ARG A 589 -4.08 -23.37 24.08
CA ARG A 589 -3.35 -22.37 24.88
C ARG A 589 -2.85 -21.24 23.99
N ILE A 590 -2.57 -20.10 24.60
CA ILE A 590 -1.98 -18.93 23.94
C ILE A 590 -0.57 -18.70 24.48
N ARG A 591 0.38 -18.43 23.59
CA ARG A 591 1.75 -18.05 23.93
C ARG A 591 2.07 -16.65 23.43
N TYR A 592 2.98 -15.99 24.13
CA TYR A 592 3.48 -14.65 23.80
C TYR A 592 5.00 -14.69 23.73
N PHE A 593 5.59 -14.09 22.69
CA PHE A 593 7.03 -14.00 22.46
C PHE A 593 7.42 -12.53 22.33
N GLY A 594 8.36 -12.08 23.16
CA GLY A 594 8.75 -10.68 23.20
C GLY A 594 10.23 -10.46 23.47
N HIS A 595 10.64 -9.19 23.39
CA HIS A 595 11.99 -8.77 23.71
C HIS A 595 11.97 -7.56 24.64
N ASN A 596 12.68 -7.65 25.77
CA ASN A 596 12.77 -6.55 26.73
C ASN A 596 14.14 -5.87 26.64
N ARG A 597 14.17 -4.55 26.79
CA ARG A 597 15.39 -3.75 26.85
C ARG A 597 15.84 -3.56 28.28
N LYS A 598 17.07 -4.00 28.61
CA LYS A 598 17.76 -3.69 29.87
C LYS A 598 18.89 -2.70 29.61
N GLN A 599 19.09 -1.78 30.54
CA GLN A 599 20.25 -0.88 30.53
C GLN A 599 20.68 -0.61 31.96
N ASP A 600 21.83 -1.18 32.34
CA ASP A 600 22.48 -0.88 33.62
C ASP A 600 23.28 0.42 33.50
N ILE A 601 23.58 1.03 34.65
CA ILE A 601 24.42 2.24 34.73
C ILE A 601 25.79 1.95 34.08
N LEU A 602 26.19 2.81 33.13
CA LEU A 602 27.46 2.75 32.38
C LEU A 602 27.64 1.52 31.45
N LYS A 603 26.61 0.69 31.23
CA LYS A 603 26.66 -0.42 30.26
C LYS A 603 25.85 -0.11 28.99
N PRO A 604 26.23 -0.67 27.84
CA PRO A 604 25.39 -0.66 26.65
C PRO A 604 24.02 -1.28 26.92
N ALA A 605 23.00 -0.81 26.23
CA ALA A 605 21.68 -1.43 26.32
C ALA A 605 21.70 -2.82 25.70
N VAL A 606 21.07 -3.78 26.37
CA VAL A 606 20.93 -5.16 25.93
C VAL A 606 19.45 -5.46 25.69
N ILE A 607 19.16 -6.19 24.61
CA ILE A 607 17.82 -6.69 24.30
C ILE A 607 17.83 -8.19 24.58
N LEU A 608 16.89 -8.67 25.38
CA LEU A 608 16.77 -10.08 25.78
C LEU A 608 15.40 -10.62 25.34
N SER A 609 15.37 -11.83 24.81
CA SER A 609 14.11 -12.52 24.50
C SER A 609 13.46 -13.09 25.76
N PHE A 610 12.15 -13.22 25.73
CA PHE A 610 11.36 -13.93 26.73
C PHE A 610 10.10 -14.52 26.10
N GLU A 611 9.46 -15.44 26.81
CA GLU A 611 8.20 -16.05 26.40
C GLU A 611 7.23 -16.19 27.57
N GLY A 612 5.94 -16.17 27.27
CA GLY A 612 4.84 -16.41 28.19
C GLY A 612 3.91 -17.48 27.64
N THR A 613 3.27 -18.26 28.51
CA THR A 613 2.30 -19.30 28.11
C THR A 613 1.11 -19.28 29.05
N SER A 614 -0.09 -19.17 28.49
CA SER A 614 -1.33 -19.19 29.26
C SER A 614 -1.59 -20.58 29.86
N PRO A 615 -2.42 -20.68 30.92
CA PRO A 615 -3.11 -21.93 31.22
C PRO A 615 -3.88 -22.45 29.99
N ALA A 616 -4.08 -23.76 29.94
CA ALA A 616 -4.92 -24.38 28.92
C ALA A 616 -6.39 -24.06 29.13
N PHE A 617 -7.15 -23.99 28.04
CA PHE A 617 -8.60 -23.79 28.02
C PHE A 617 -9.23 -24.64 26.91
N GLU A 618 -10.54 -24.84 26.96
CA GLU A 618 -11.29 -25.66 26.00
C GLU A 618 -12.13 -24.81 25.05
N VAL A 619 -12.29 -25.31 23.83
CA VAL A 619 -13.22 -24.76 22.83
C VAL A 619 -14.26 -25.82 22.49
N VAL A 620 -15.54 -25.42 22.46
CA VAL A 620 -16.69 -26.26 22.14
C VAL A 620 -17.54 -25.63 21.02
N THR A 621 -18.30 -26.44 20.28
CA THR A 621 -19.15 -25.96 19.17
C THR A 621 -20.51 -25.43 19.64
N THR A 622 -21.02 -25.92 20.78
CA THR A 622 -22.35 -25.56 21.33
C THR A 622 -22.28 -25.26 22.79
#